data_AF-A0A6G7QYV7-F1
#
_entry.id   AF-A0A6G7QYV7-F1
#
_cell.length_a   1.000
_cell.length_b   1.000
_cell.length_c   1.000
_cell.angle_alpha   90.00
_cell.angle_beta   90.00
_cell.angle_gamma   90.00
#
_symmetry.space_group_name_H-M   'P 1'
#
loop_
_entity.id
_entity.type
_entity.pdbx_description
1 polymer ?
#
loop_
_entity_poly.entity_id
_entity_poly.type
_entity_poly.pdbx_seq_one_letter_code
_entity_poly.pdbx_strand_id
1 'polypeptide(L)'
;MLKIIIKIKMRILKSHPLLKLVNMYVIDHSQPSNISYLWNFGSLLGVCLVIQIVTGVTLAMHYNPSVAEAFNSIEHIMRDVNNGWLIRYLHSNTASAFFFLVYLHIGRGLYYASYRAPRTLAWVLGTIILIMMMGIGFLGYVLPYGQMSLWGATVITNLISAIPWIGQDVVEFIWGGLNTVEPHYGDVMLKILLNAGKSPNLGFAYDLLLFILIFTIDVKIAMTGGQSAGVRSLHTSEASQRLHAGDLTYAYLVGLIEGDGYFSITKKGKYLTYELGIELSIKDVQLIYKIKSILGIGTVSFRERNGLEMVSLRIRDKKHLKEFILPIFDKYPMFSNKQYDYLRFRDALLSDIIYYEDLPKYNRNNDIINSIESIVNASYFPAWLVGFIEAEGCFSSYKLNKDNNYLVCSFDIAQKDADILISAIHKYLSFTVSIYLDKTNCSKLKVTGVRSIENVIKFLQNAPVKLLGHKKLQYLLWLKQLRQIPRYSDKIKIPSNY
;
A
#
# COMPACT_ATOMS: atom_id res chain seq x y z
N MET A 1 6.25 32.65 -16.65
CA MET A 1 4.78 32.62 -16.89
C MET A 1 4.18 31.22 -16.77
N LEU A 2 4.64 30.23 -17.54
CA LEU A 2 4.06 28.87 -17.56
C LEU A 2 4.02 28.17 -16.18
N LYS A 3 5.11 28.26 -15.39
CA LYS A 3 5.16 27.74 -14.00
C LYS A 3 4.17 28.45 -13.06
N ILE A 4 3.88 29.73 -13.29
CA ILE A 4 2.95 30.52 -12.48
C ILE A 4 1.51 30.14 -12.83
N ILE A 5 1.21 30.00 -14.12
CA ILE A 5 -0.09 29.53 -14.61
C ILE A 5 -0.38 28.10 -14.09
N ILE A 6 0.61 27.20 -14.14
CA ILE A 6 0.48 25.84 -13.59
C ILE A 6 0.25 25.88 -12.06
N LYS A 7 0.98 26.75 -11.34
CA LYS A 7 0.86 26.88 -9.88
C LYS A 7 -0.48 27.50 -9.45
N ILE A 8 -1.03 28.45 -10.23
CA ILE A 8 -2.36 29.03 -10.03
C ILE A 8 -3.45 28.00 -10.33
N LYS A 9 -3.33 27.26 -11.44
CA LYS A 9 -4.28 26.21 -11.85
C LYS A 9 -4.33 25.05 -10.83
N MET A 10 -3.17 24.63 -10.29
CA MET A 10 -3.11 23.65 -9.20
C MET A 10 -3.69 24.16 -7.87
N ARG A 11 -3.69 25.48 -7.63
CA ARG A 11 -4.25 26.07 -6.40
C ARG A 11 -5.77 26.07 -6.42
N ILE A 12 -6.38 26.35 -7.58
CA ILE A 12 -7.84 26.30 -7.78
C ILE A 12 -8.37 24.86 -7.67
N LEU A 13 -7.64 23.89 -8.25
CA LEU A 13 -7.99 22.46 -8.16
C LEU A 13 -8.00 21.93 -6.72
N LYS A 14 -7.18 22.49 -5.83
CA LYS A 14 -7.07 22.04 -4.42
C LYS A 14 -7.98 22.80 -3.46
N SER A 15 -8.54 23.95 -3.86
CA SER A 15 -9.37 24.80 -2.99
C SER A 15 -10.87 24.50 -3.09
N HIS A 16 -11.39 24.13 -4.27
CA HIS A 16 -12.82 23.86 -4.45
C HIS A 16 -13.17 22.40 -4.04
N PRO A 17 -14.22 22.16 -3.23
CA PRO A 17 -14.54 20.82 -2.71
C PRO A 17 -14.71 19.74 -3.80
N LEU A 18 -15.44 20.06 -4.87
CA LEU A 18 -15.67 19.13 -5.99
C LEU A 18 -14.41 18.89 -6.84
N LEU A 19 -13.63 19.94 -7.12
CA LEU A 19 -12.41 19.81 -7.93
C LEU A 19 -11.28 19.11 -7.16
N LYS A 20 -11.28 19.25 -5.83
CA LYS A 20 -10.36 18.54 -4.94
C LYS A 20 -10.57 17.03 -5.01
N LEU A 21 -11.83 16.56 -5.08
CA LEU A 21 -12.15 15.14 -5.27
C LEU A 21 -11.60 14.61 -6.59
N VAL A 22 -11.83 15.33 -7.70
CA VAL A 22 -11.31 14.96 -9.02
C VAL A 22 -9.78 14.95 -9.01
N ASN A 23 -9.13 15.96 -8.42
CA ASN A 23 -7.68 16.03 -8.31
C ASN A 23 -7.09 14.88 -7.49
N MET A 24 -7.75 14.47 -6.40
CA MET A 24 -7.32 13.33 -5.59
C MET A 24 -7.38 12.00 -6.33
N TYR A 25 -8.35 11.83 -7.24
CA TYR A 25 -8.58 10.55 -7.93
C TYR A 25 -7.87 10.46 -9.29
N VAL A 26 -7.66 11.58 -9.98
CA VAL A 26 -7.07 11.60 -11.34
C VAL A 26 -5.59 11.98 -11.31
N ILE A 27 -5.18 12.92 -10.46
CA ILE A 27 -3.83 13.50 -10.48
C ILE A 27 -2.96 12.94 -9.35
N ASP A 28 -3.48 12.97 -8.12
CA ASP A 28 -2.72 12.56 -6.91
C ASP A 28 -2.90 11.06 -6.58
N HIS A 29 -3.54 10.28 -7.46
CA HIS A 29 -3.80 8.86 -7.22
C HIS A 29 -2.52 8.04 -7.39
N SER A 30 -2.07 7.40 -6.30
CA SER A 30 -0.88 6.54 -6.34
C SER A 30 -1.13 5.27 -7.15
N GLN A 31 -0.43 5.14 -8.29
CA GLN A 31 -0.42 3.93 -9.10
C GLN A 31 0.77 3.03 -8.71
N PRO A 32 0.61 1.69 -8.71
CA PRO A 32 1.71 0.78 -8.47
C PRO A 32 2.74 0.90 -9.61
N SER A 33 4.03 0.73 -9.30
CA SER A 33 5.13 0.86 -10.27
C SER A 33 5.15 -0.23 -11.35
N ASN A 34 4.37 -1.31 -11.18
CA ASN A 34 4.22 -2.38 -12.15
C ASN A 34 2.73 -2.57 -12.49
N ILE A 35 2.30 -1.94 -13.59
CA ILE A 35 0.90 -1.93 -14.06
C ILE A 35 0.75 -3.03 -15.12
N SER A 36 -0.07 -4.04 -14.84
CA SER A 36 -0.50 -4.99 -15.86
C SER A 36 -1.59 -4.39 -16.76
N TYR A 37 -1.75 -4.87 -17.99
CA TYR A 37 -2.83 -4.40 -18.88
C TYR A 37 -4.23 -4.48 -18.24
N LEU A 38 -4.45 -5.47 -17.38
CA LEU A 38 -5.70 -5.68 -16.63
C LEU A 38 -6.05 -4.54 -15.65
N TRP A 39 -5.08 -3.70 -15.26
CA TRP A 39 -5.33 -2.53 -14.42
C TRP A 39 -6.11 -1.44 -15.16
N ASN A 40 -6.04 -1.39 -16.50
CA ASN A 40 -6.70 -0.36 -17.31
C ASN A 40 -8.22 -0.56 -17.42
N PHE A 41 -8.75 -1.74 -17.08
CA PHE A 41 -10.19 -1.98 -17.18
C PHE A 41 -11.01 -1.13 -16.20
N GLY A 42 -10.44 -0.78 -15.04
CA GLY A 42 -11.12 0.13 -14.10
C GLY A 42 -11.24 1.56 -14.63
N SER A 43 -10.19 2.11 -15.24
CA SER A 43 -10.23 3.46 -15.83
C SER A 43 -11.11 3.50 -17.08
N LEU A 44 -11.10 2.43 -17.87
CA LEU A 44 -11.96 2.32 -19.05
C LEU A 44 -13.45 2.30 -18.69
N LEU A 45 -13.83 1.65 -17.58
CA LEU A 45 -15.20 1.73 -17.04
C LEU A 45 -15.60 3.16 -16.68
N GLY A 46 -14.68 3.96 -16.12
CA GLY A 46 -14.91 5.38 -15.86
C GLY A 46 -15.19 6.17 -17.13
N VAL A 47 -14.45 5.89 -18.21
CA VAL A 47 -14.69 6.51 -19.53
C VAL A 47 -16.06 6.10 -20.08
N CYS A 48 -16.39 4.81 -20.03
CA CYS A 48 -17.69 4.32 -20.46
C CYS A 48 -18.83 4.96 -19.66
N LEU A 49 -18.65 5.20 -18.35
CA LEU A 49 -19.65 5.87 -17.52
C LEU A 49 -19.91 7.31 -17.98
N VAL A 50 -18.85 8.06 -18.27
CA VAL A 50 -18.99 9.44 -18.76
C VAL A 50 -19.72 9.47 -20.11
N ILE A 51 -19.34 8.58 -21.03
CA ILE A 51 -20.03 8.46 -22.32
C ILE A 51 -21.50 8.11 -22.10
N GLN A 52 -21.80 7.18 -21.18
CA GLN A 52 -23.17 6.79 -20.85
C GLN A 52 -24.02 7.95 -20.32
N ILE A 53 -23.49 8.73 -19.38
CA ILE A 53 -24.20 9.88 -18.81
C ILE A 53 -24.46 10.93 -19.90
N VAL A 54 -23.44 11.29 -20.67
CA VAL A 54 -23.58 12.35 -21.70
C VAL A 54 -24.57 11.92 -22.77
N THR A 55 -24.42 10.71 -23.30
CA THR A 55 -25.32 10.20 -24.35
C THR A 55 -26.74 9.95 -23.82
N GLY A 56 -26.87 9.40 -22.62
CA GLY A 56 -28.16 9.09 -21.99
C GLY A 56 -28.98 10.35 -21.67
N VAL A 57 -28.35 11.37 -21.06
CA VAL A 57 -29.00 12.66 -20.81
C VAL A 57 -29.44 13.31 -22.11
N THR A 58 -28.61 13.27 -23.15
CA THR A 58 -28.94 13.84 -24.46
C THR A 58 -30.13 13.11 -25.09
N LEU A 59 -30.18 11.78 -25.04
CA LEU A 59 -31.30 11.00 -25.56
C LEU A 59 -32.58 11.24 -24.74
N ALA A 60 -32.47 11.33 -23.42
CA ALA A 60 -33.60 11.57 -22.52
C ALA A 60 -34.27 12.93 -22.77
N MET A 61 -33.53 13.95 -23.20
CA MET A 61 -34.09 15.25 -23.56
C MET A 61 -35.00 15.21 -24.80
N HIS A 62 -34.81 14.23 -25.69
CA HIS A 62 -35.57 14.10 -26.94
C HIS A 62 -36.59 12.95 -26.93
N TYR A 63 -36.49 12.03 -25.99
CA TYR A 63 -37.33 10.84 -25.93
C TYR A 63 -38.64 11.09 -25.18
N ASN A 64 -39.77 10.61 -25.73
CA ASN A 64 -41.07 10.62 -25.06
C ASN A 64 -41.51 9.17 -24.78
N PRO A 65 -41.66 8.75 -23.52
CA PRO A 65 -41.99 7.36 -23.18
C PRO A 65 -43.47 6.99 -23.40
N SER A 66 -44.33 7.92 -23.86
CA SER A 66 -45.75 7.61 -24.08
C SER A 66 -45.94 6.60 -25.21
N VAL A 67 -46.86 5.65 -25.04
CA VAL A 67 -47.14 4.60 -26.04
C VAL A 67 -47.49 5.18 -27.42
N ALA A 68 -48.13 6.34 -27.46
CA ALA A 68 -48.51 7.02 -28.71
C ALA A 68 -47.31 7.69 -29.42
N GLU A 69 -46.37 8.28 -28.67
CA GLU A 69 -45.27 9.10 -29.24
C GLU A 69 -43.88 8.46 -29.15
N ALA A 70 -43.74 7.29 -28.54
CA ALA A 70 -42.45 6.61 -28.38
C ALA A 70 -41.78 6.31 -29.72
N PHE A 71 -42.54 5.89 -30.72
CA PHE A 71 -42.00 5.65 -32.06
C PHE A 71 -41.56 6.96 -32.73
N ASN A 72 -42.44 7.97 -32.75
CA ASN A 72 -42.18 9.26 -33.38
C ASN A 72 -40.97 9.97 -32.75
N SER A 73 -40.81 9.91 -31.43
CA SER A 73 -39.68 10.52 -30.73
C SER A 73 -38.34 9.82 -31.03
N ILE A 74 -38.34 8.49 -31.24
CA ILE A 74 -37.14 7.78 -31.70
C ILE A 74 -36.82 8.12 -33.16
N GLU A 75 -37.83 8.23 -34.03
CA GLU A 75 -37.63 8.65 -35.43
C GLU A 75 -37.04 10.07 -35.51
N HIS A 76 -37.56 10.99 -34.69
CA HIS A 76 -37.03 12.34 -34.52
C HIS A 76 -35.55 12.34 -34.09
N ILE A 77 -35.18 11.54 -33.08
CA ILE A 77 -33.78 11.38 -32.66
C ILE A 77 -32.90 10.86 -33.81
N MET A 78 -33.41 9.90 -34.59
CA MET A 78 -32.62 9.27 -35.65
C MET A 78 -32.42 10.16 -36.87
N ARG A 79 -33.38 11.04 -37.19
CA ARG A 79 -33.41 11.80 -38.45
C ARG A 79 -33.20 13.30 -38.29
N ASP A 80 -33.75 13.89 -37.24
CA ASP A 80 -33.85 15.35 -37.13
C ASP A 80 -32.86 15.93 -36.11
N VAL A 81 -32.47 15.14 -35.09
CA VAL A 81 -31.45 15.54 -34.13
C VAL A 81 -30.07 15.38 -34.76
N ASN A 82 -29.27 16.45 -34.75
CA ASN A 82 -27.90 16.43 -35.27
C ASN A 82 -27.07 15.32 -34.59
N ASN A 83 -26.61 14.36 -35.40
CA ASN A 83 -25.90 13.16 -34.94
C ASN A 83 -26.67 12.29 -33.93
N GLY A 84 -27.99 12.42 -33.85
CA GLY A 84 -28.79 11.66 -32.88
C GLY A 84 -28.73 10.14 -33.13
N TRP A 85 -28.63 9.70 -34.39
CA TRP A 85 -28.34 8.30 -34.74
C TRP A 85 -27.03 7.81 -34.11
N LEU A 86 -25.96 8.62 -34.20
CA LEU A 86 -24.64 8.27 -33.67
C LEU A 86 -24.68 8.22 -32.15
N ILE A 87 -25.31 9.20 -31.50
CA ILE A 87 -25.47 9.26 -30.05
C ILE A 87 -26.23 8.03 -29.55
N ARG A 88 -27.30 7.62 -30.24
CA ARG A 88 -28.10 6.44 -29.89
C ARG A 88 -27.30 5.15 -29.99
N TYR A 89 -26.57 4.94 -31.09
CA TYR A 89 -25.72 3.75 -31.22
C TYR A 89 -24.52 3.79 -30.28
N LEU A 90 -23.94 4.96 -30.01
CA LEU A 90 -22.86 5.09 -29.04
C LEU A 90 -23.34 4.73 -27.63
N HIS A 91 -24.54 5.17 -27.24
CA HIS A 91 -25.18 4.83 -25.97
C HIS A 91 -25.39 3.31 -25.83
N SER A 92 -26.00 2.67 -26.83
CA SER A 92 -26.28 1.23 -26.78
C SER A 92 -25.00 0.38 -26.78
N ASN A 93 -24.04 0.68 -27.66
CA ASN A 93 -22.79 -0.06 -27.75
C ASN A 93 -21.89 0.15 -26.51
N THR A 94 -21.87 1.37 -25.97
CA THR A 94 -21.14 1.64 -24.72
C THR A 94 -21.76 0.87 -23.56
N ALA A 95 -23.08 0.63 -23.56
CA ALA A 95 -23.74 -0.13 -22.49
C ALA A 95 -23.26 -1.58 -22.50
N SER A 96 -23.25 -2.22 -23.68
CA SER A 96 -22.71 -3.57 -23.84
C SER A 96 -21.22 -3.66 -23.48
N ALA A 97 -20.42 -2.68 -23.90
CA ALA A 97 -19.00 -2.61 -23.53
C ALA A 97 -18.80 -2.41 -22.02
N PHE A 98 -19.65 -1.62 -21.37
CA PHE A 98 -19.61 -1.41 -19.91
C PHE A 98 -19.80 -2.73 -19.17
N PHE A 99 -20.81 -3.53 -19.53
CA PHE A 99 -21.04 -4.86 -18.95
C PHE A 99 -19.90 -5.83 -19.24
N PHE A 100 -19.35 -5.85 -20.46
CA PHE A 100 -18.20 -6.70 -20.76
C PHE A 100 -16.99 -6.35 -19.87
N LEU A 101 -16.66 -5.07 -19.77
CA LEU A 101 -15.51 -4.59 -19.00
C LEU A 101 -15.70 -4.76 -17.49
N VAL A 102 -16.92 -4.64 -16.98
CA VAL A 102 -17.19 -4.80 -15.54
C VAL A 102 -17.02 -6.26 -15.12
N TYR A 103 -17.39 -7.23 -15.97
CA TYR A 103 -17.13 -8.64 -15.71
C TYR A 103 -15.64 -8.96 -15.70
N LEU A 104 -14.86 -8.41 -16.65
CA LEU A 104 -13.40 -8.53 -16.62
C LEU A 104 -12.79 -7.87 -15.38
N HIS A 105 -13.31 -6.71 -14.97
CA HIS A 105 -12.85 -5.99 -13.79
C HIS A 105 -13.09 -6.79 -12.50
N ILE A 106 -14.28 -7.37 -12.34
CA ILE A 106 -14.65 -8.21 -11.21
C ILE A 106 -13.86 -9.53 -11.23
N GLY A 107 -13.73 -10.18 -12.39
CA GLY A 107 -12.93 -11.39 -12.56
C GLY A 107 -11.46 -11.18 -12.18
N ARG A 108 -10.87 -10.05 -12.57
CA ARG A 108 -9.55 -9.61 -12.11
C ARG A 108 -9.52 -9.38 -10.59
N GLY A 109 -10.58 -8.78 -10.04
CA GLY A 109 -10.76 -8.60 -8.60
C GLY A 109 -10.72 -9.93 -7.83
N LEU A 110 -11.40 -10.96 -8.35
CA LEU A 110 -11.35 -12.33 -7.81
C LEU A 110 -9.96 -12.95 -7.95
N TYR A 111 -9.34 -12.85 -9.13
CA TYR A 111 -8.03 -13.44 -9.42
C TYR A 111 -6.92 -12.92 -8.47
N TYR A 112 -6.94 -11.62 -8.14
CA TYR A 112 -6.00 -11.03 -7.18
C TYR A 112 -6.53 -10.99 -5.74
N ALA A 113 -7.57 -11.75 -5.42
CA ALA A 113 -8.17 -11.85 -4.08
C ALA A 113 -8.55 -10.51 -3.45
N SER A 114 -9.14 -9.59 -4.23
CA SER A 114 -9.54 -8.25 -3.79
C SER A 114 -10.67 -8.26 -2.74
N TYR A 115 -11.37 -9.39 -2.61
CA TYR A 115 -12.30 -9.67 -1.51
C TYR A 115 -11.63 -9.85 -0.15
N ARG A 116 -10.29 -9.92 -0.11
CA ARG A 116 -9.51 -9.97 1.13
C ARG A 116 -9.06 -8.58 1.56
N ALA A 117 -8.86 -8.50 2.87
CA ALA A 117 -8.04 -7.54 3.58
C ALA A 117 -6.85 -7.01 2.74
N PRO A 118 -6.69 -5.69 2.48
CA PRO A 118 -7.42 -4.52 3.01
C PRO A 118 -8.52 -3.94 2.09
N ARG A 119 -8.84 -4.61 0.97
CA ARG A 119 -9.77 -4.09 -0.05
C ARG A 119 -11.21 -4.57 0.13
N THR A 120 -11.52 -5.19 1.27
CA THR A 120 -12.84 -5.73 1.59
C THR A 120 -13.96 -4.71 1.42
N LEU A 121 -13.80 -3.47 1.92
CA LEU A 121 -14.82 -2.43 1.76
C LEU A 121 -15.03 -2.03 0.30
N ALA A 122 -13.95 -1.80 -0.45
CA ALA A 122 -14.04 -1.49 -1.88
C ALA A 122 -14.65 -2.65 -2.67
N TRP A 123 -14.35 -3.88 -2.28
CA TRP A 123 -14.94 -5.09 -2.87
C TRP A 123 -16.43 -5.20 -2.58
N VAL A 124 -16.86 -4.99 -1.33
CA VAL A 124 -18.28 -5.02 -0.94
C VAL A 124 -19.06 -3.93 -1.67
N LEU A 125 -18.54 -2.69 -1.68
CA LEU A 125 -19.15 -1.59 -2.43
C LEU A 125 -19.20 -1.89 -3.93
N GLY A 126 -18.12 -2.38 -4.52
CA GLY A 126 -18.08 -2.78 -5.92
C GLY A 126 -19.09 -3.90 -6.24
N THR A 127 -19.29 -4.84 -5.32
CA THR A 127 -20.29 -5.92 -5.46
C THR A 127 -21.72 -5.39 -5.37
N ILE A 128 -21.98 -4.45 -4.45
CA ILE A 128 -23.29 -3.78 -4.35
C ILE A 128 -23.57 -2.99 -5.64
N ILE A 129 -22.59 -2.21 -6.12
CA ILE A 129 -22.71 -1.45 -7.37
C ILE A 129 -22.94 -2.39 -8.56
N LEU A 130 -22.23 -3.52 -8.62
CA LEU A 130 -22.44 -4.53 -9.65
C LEU A 130 -23.89 -5.03 -9.67
N ILE A 131 -24.44 -5.38 -8.50
CA ILE A 131 -25.83 -5.86 -8.38
C ILE A 131 -26.82 -4.77 -8.78
N MET A 132 -26.63 -3.53 -8.31
CA MET A 132 -27.49 -2.40 -8.69
C MET A 132 -27.44 -2.12 -10.19
N MET A 133 -26.24 -2.13 -10.78
CA MET A 133 -26.05 -1.92 -12.22
C MET A 133 -26.67 -3.06 -13.04
N MET A 134 -26.56 -4.31 -12.60
CA MET A 134 -27.26 -5.44 -13.25
C MET A 134 -28.78 -5.26 -13.18
N GLY A 135 -29.31 -4.77 -12.04
CA GLY A 135 -30.71 -4.40 -11.91
C GLY A 135 -31.13 -3.31 -12.91
N ILE A 136 -30.36 -2.21 -13.01
CA ILE A 136 -30.62 -1.11 -13.94
C ILE A 136 -30.55 -1.58 -15.40
N GLY A 137 -29.53 -2.38 -15.75
CA GLY A 137 -29.41 -2.94 -17.09
C GLY A 137 -30.56 -3.87 -17.46
N PHE A 138 -31.04 -4.67 -16.50
CA PHE A 138 -32.24 -5.49 -16.68
C PHE A 138 -33.50 -4.64 -16.89
N LEU A 139 -33.73 -3.61 -16.06
CA LEU A 139 -34.86 -2.68 -16.25
C LEU A 139 -34.82 -2.03 -17.63
N GLY A 140 -33.62 -1.66 -18.10
CA GLY A 140 -33.37 -1.17 -19.46
C GLY A 140 -33.72 -2.16 -20.56
N TYR A 141 -33.41 -3.44 -20.36
CA TYR A 141 -33.71 -4.52 -21.33
C TYR A 141 -35.19 -4.85 -21.41
N VAL A 142 -35.96 -4.61 -20.33
CA VAL A 142 -37.40 -4.90 -20.28
C VAL A 142 -38.25 -3.78 -20.89
N LEU A 143 -37.70 -2.56 -21.03
CA LEU A 143 -38.39 -1.39 -21.57
C LEU A 143 -38.84 -1.49 -23.05
N PRO A 144 -38.04 -2.06 -23.98
CA PRO A 144 -38.48 -2.29 -25.35
C PRO A 144 -39.66 -3.26 -25.42
N TYR A 145 -40.79 -2.81 -25.98
CA TYR A 145 -41.96 -3.66 -26.15
C TYR A 145 -41.72 -4.69 -27.27
N GLY A 146 -41.38 -5.92 -26.92
CA GLY A 146 -41.09 -6.99 -27.88
C GLY A 146 -40.85 -8.35 -27.24
N GLN A 147 -40.93 -9.42 -28.04
CA GLN A 147 -40.83 -10.80 -27.56
C GLN A 147 -39.51 -11.12 -26.83
N MET A 148 -38.39 -10.51 -27.26
CA MET A 148 -37.08 -10.72 -26.63
C MET A 148 -37.00 -10.13 -25.21
N SER A 149 -37.65 -8.99 -24.99
CA SER A 149 -37.79 -8.36 -23.67
C SER A 149 -38.69 -9.21 -22.77
N LEU A 150 -39.82 -9.68 -23.31
CA LEU A 150 -40.78 -10.54 -22.60
C LEU A 150 -40.11 -11.80 -22.05
N TRP A 151 -39.45 -12.58 -22.91
CA TRP A 151 -38.79 -13.82 -22.50
C TRP A 151 -37.62 -13.57 -21.54
N GLY A 152 -36.87 -12.49 -21.74
CA GLY A 152 -35.81 -12.11 -20.79
C GLY A 152 -36.35 -11.77 -19.41
N ALA A 153 -37.47 -11.03 -19.34
CA ALA A 153 -38.16 -10.73 -18.09
C ALA A 153 -38.62 -12.01 -17.39
N THR A 154 -39.31 -12.90 -18.12
CA THR A 154 -39.82 -14.17 -17.58
C THR A 154 -38.71 -15.07 -17.04
N VAL A 155 -37.61 -15.25 -17.77
CA VAL A 155 -36.49 -16.09 -17.33
C VAL A 155 -35.88 -15.55 -16.04
N ILE A 156 -35.64 -14.25 -15.95
CA ILE A 156 -35.00 -13.64 -14.79
C ILE A 156 -35.91 -13.66 -13.56
N THR A 157 -37.20 -13.37 -13.70
CA THR A 157 -38.14 -13.47 -12.57
C THR A 157 -38.35 -14.92 -12.12
N ASN A 158 -38.31 -15.87 -13.04
CA ASN A 158 -38.34 -17.29 -12.67
C ASN A 158 -37.12 -17.71 -11.84
N LEU A 159 -35.93 -17.15 -12.09
CA LEU A 159 -34.77 -17.38 -11.22
C LEU A 159 -34.98 -16.81 -9.80
N ILE A 160 -35.68 -15.68 -9.67
CA ILE A 160 -36.00 -15.07 -8.36
C ILE A 160 -36.99 -15.95 -7.57
N SER A 161 -37.93 -16.60 -8.24
CA SER A 161 -38.87 -17.53 -7.59
C SER A 161 -38.19 -18.73 -6.91
N ALA A 162 -36.94 -19.03 -7.26
CA ALA A 162 -36.17 -20.09 -6.63
C ALA A 162 -35.65 -19.73 -5.22
N ILE A 163 -35.78 -18.47 -4.78
CA ILE A 163 -35.37 -18.04 -3.43
C ILE A 163 -36.38 -18.57 -2.40
N PRO A 164 -35.94 -19.36 -1.40
CA PRO A 164 -36.84 -19.90 -0.39
C PRO A 164 -37.56 -18.80 0.38
N TRP A 165 -38.82 -19.08 0.74
CA TRP A 165 -39.71 -18.27 1.60
C TRP A 165 -40.19 -16.93 1.06
N ILE A 166 -39.40 -16.21 0.25
CA ILE A 166 -39.74 -14.86 -0.22
C ILE A 166 -39.75 -14.72 -1.75
N GLY A 167 -39.27 -15.73 -2.49
CA GLY A 167 -39.06 -15.63 -3.94
C GLY A 167 -40.36 -15.37 -4.72
N GLN A 168 -41.45 -16.07 -4.38
CA GLN A 168 -42.74 -15.87 -5.05
C GLN A 168 -43.36 -14.50 -4.73
N ASP A 169 -43.34 -14.07 -3.47
CA ASP A 169 -43.84 -12.76 -3.06
C ASP A 169 -43.11 -11.62 -3.80
N VAL A 170 -41.80 -11.76 -4.02
CA VAL A 170 -40.99 -10.80 -4.78
C VAL A 170 -41.34 -10.81 -6.27
N VAL A 171 -41.58 -11.98 -6.87
CA VAL A 171 -42.01 -12.08 -8.28
C VAL A 171 -43.38 -11.44 -8.48
N GLU A 172 -44.34 -11.74 -7.61
CA GLU A 172 -45.68 -11.13 -7.65
C GLU A 172 -45.61 -9.61 -7.45
N PHE A 173 -44.74 -9.12 -6.55
CA PHE A 173 -44.49 -7.70 -6.37
C PHE A 173 -43.91 -7.04 -7.63
N ILE A 174 -42.93 -7.68 -8.29
CA ILE A 174 -42.33 -7.20 -9.55
C ILE A 174 -43.38 -7.17 -10.68
N TRP A 175 -44.28 -8.14 -10.70
CA TRP A 175 -45.35 -8.25 -11.71
C TRP A 175 -46.56 -7.36 -11.43
N GLY A 176 -46.78 -6.96 -10.17
CA GLY A 176 -47.81 -5.99 -9.79
C GLY A 176 -49.04 -6.53 -9.05
N GLY A 177 -48.98 -7.74 -8.48
CA GLY A 177 -50.02 -8.32 -7.63
C GLY A 177 -51.16 -9.07 -8.34
N LEU A 178 -51.90 -9.86 -7.54
CA LEU A 178 -52.79 -10.99 -7.91
C LEU A 178 -54.12 -10.71 -8.64
N ASN A 179 -54.35 -9.54 -9.25
CA ASN A 179 -55.67 -9.23 -9.85
C ASN A 179 -55.57 -8.69 -11.28
N THR A 180 -55.21 -9.53 -12.26
CA THR A 180 -55.68 -9.39 -13.64
C THR A 180 -55.76 -10.78 -14.30
N VAL A 181 -56.93 -11.10 -14.86
CA VAL A 181 -57.29 -12.41 -15.45
C VAL A 181 -56.66 -12.60 -16.85
N GLU A 182 -55.88 -11.64 -17.32
CA GLU A 182 -54.96 -11.82 -18.45
C GLU A 182 -53.61 -11.21 -18.07
N PRO A 183 -52.49 -11.84 -18.44
CA PRO A 183 -51.16 -11.27 -18.20
C PRO A 183 -50.99 -10.10 -19.16
N HIS A 184 -51.51 -8.93 -18.78
CA HIS A 184 -51.09 -7.66 -19.36
C HIS A 184 -49.66 -7.40 -18.88
N TYR A 185 -48.72 -8.06 -19.54
CA TYR A 185 -47.30 -7.78 -19.41
C TYR A 185 -47.07 -6.31 -19.71
N GLY A 186 -46.84 -5.54 -18.65
CA GLY A 186 -46.49 -4.13 -18.76
C GLY A 186 -47.51 -3.16 -18.19
N ASP A 187 -48.22 -3.47 -17.11
CA ASP A 187 -49.02 -2.43 -16.46
C ASP A 187 -48.41 -1.93 -15.15
N VAL A 188 -47.90 -2.74 -14.20
CA VAL A 188 -47.31 -2.19 -12.97
C VAL A 188 -45.84 -1.80 -13.14
N MET A 189 -44.99 -2.64 -13.72
CA MET A 189 -43.60 -2.26 -13.98
C MET A 189 -43.53 -1.10 -14.98
N LEU A 190 -44.40 -1.10 -16.01
CA LEU A 190 -44.54 0.01 -16.94
C LEU A 190 -45.22 1.22 -16.31
N LYS A 191 -46.20 1.10 -15.38
CA LYS A 191 -46.78 2.28 -14.66
C LYS A 191 -45.81 2.84 -13.62
N ILE A 192 -45.00 2.02 -12.95
CA ILE A 192 -43.92 2.45 -12.06
C ILE A 192 -42.85 3.19 -12.90
N LEU A 193 -42.49 2.65 -14.07
CA LEU A 193 -41.52 3.27 -14.98
C LEU A 193 -42.09 4.48 -15.76
N LEU A 194 -43.38 4.51 -16.12
CA LEU A 194 -44.07 5.62 -16.78
C LEU A 194 -44.39 6.74 -15.78
N ASN A 195 -44.71 6.43 -14.52
CA ASN A 195 -44.82 7.45 -13.47
C ASN A 195 -43.44 7.97 -13.05
N ALA A 196 -42.38 7.16 -13.11
CA ALA A 196 -41.00 7.64 -12.98
C ALA A 196 -40.56 8.49 -14.18
N GLY A 197 -41.00 8.15 -15.41
CA GLY A 197 -40.70 8.87 -16.64
C GLY A 197 -41.56 10.11 -16.93
N LYS A 198 -42.73 10.26 -16.29
CA LYS A 198 -43.59 11.46 -16.39
C LYS A 198 -43.15 12.63 -15.51
N SER A 199 -42.19 12.39 -14.62
CA SER A 199 -41.63 13.41 -13.75
C SER A 199 -40.17 13.64 -14.17
N PRO A 200 -39.86 14.78 -14.81
CA PRO A 200 -38.47 15.21 -15.04
C PRO A 200 -37.66 15.17 -13.74
N ASN A 201 -38.34 15.34 -12.60
CA ASN A 201 -37.78 15.28 -11.28
C ASN A 201 -37.52 13.86 -10.77
N LEU A 202 -38.15 12.80 -11.27
CA LEU A 202 -37.88 11.42 -10.83
C LEU A 202 -36.78 10.77 -11.66
N GLY A 203 -36.72 10.95 -12.97
CA GLY A 203 -35.55 10.53 -13.76
C GLY A 203 -34.29 11.26 -13.31
N PHE A 204 -34.39 12.59 -13.13
CA PHE A 204 -33.33 13.37 -12.51
C PHE A 204 -33.14 12.99 -11.05
N ALA A 205 -34.15 12.72 -10.23
CA ALA A 205 -33.93 12.24 -8.86
C ALA A 205 -33.39 10.82 -8.80
N TYR A 206 -33.57 9.94 -9.79
CA TYR A 206 -32.99 8.59 -9.79
C TYR A 206 -31.53 8.65 -10.23
N ASP A 207 -31.19 9.46 -11.25
CA ASP A 207 -29.81 9.74 -11.65
C ASP A 207 -29.09 10.60 -10.62
N LEU A 208 -29.79 11.55 -9.99
CA LEU A 208 -29.30 12.38 -8.88
C LEU A 208 -29.29 11.58 -7.58
N LEU A 209 -30.12 10.57 -7.35
CA LEU A 209 -30.05 9.66 -6.20
C LEU A 209 -28.96 8.61 -6.43
N LEU A 210 -28.65 8.21 -7.67
CA LEU A 210 -27.41 7.49 -7.97
C LEU A 210 -26.20 8.39 -7.78
N PHE A 211 -26.26 9.64 -8.27
CA PHE A 211 -25.20 10.63 -8.08
C PHE A 211 -25.03 11.01 -6.61
N ILE A 212 -26.11 11.13 -5.84
CA ILE A 212 -26.16 11.41 -4.39
C ILE A 212 -25.82 10.14 -3.62
N LEU A 213 -26.18 8.92 -3.99
CA LEU A 213 -25.66 7.72 -3.30
C LEU A 213 -24.15 7.56 -3.56
N ILE A 214 -23.69 7.85 -4.79
CA ILE A 214 -22.26 7.88 -5.12
C ILE A 214 -21.56 9.02 -4.36
N PHE A 215 -22.15 10.23 -4.25
CA PHE A 215 -21.53 11.40 -3.60
C PHE A 215 -21.75 11.49 -2.08
N THR A 216 -22.88 11.05 -1.53
CA THR A 216 -23.23 11.18 -0.09
C THR A 216 -22.79 10.00 0.75
N ILE A 217 -22.63 8.82 0.16
CA ILE A 217 -21.81 7.77 0.79
C ILE A 217 -20.34 8.24 0.83
N ASP A 218 -19.93 9.10 -0.11
CA ASP A 218 -18.67 9.85 -0.05
C ASP A 218 -18.68 11.05 0.92
N VAL A 219 -19.83 11.58 1.37
CA VAL A 219 -19.88 12.72 2.33
C VAL A 219 -19.53 12.28 3.76
N LYS A 220 -19.86 11.05 4.17
CA LYS A 220 -19.34 10.50 5.43
C LYS A 220 -17.87 10.05 5.32
N ILE A 221 -17.38 9.88 4.10
CA ILE A 221 -15.96 9.72 3.78
C ILE A 221 -15.25 11.10 3.67
N ALA A 222 -15.97 12.18 3.37
CA ALA A 222 -15.44 13.54 3.27
C ALA A 222 -15.19 14.19 4.64
N MET A 223 -15.90 13.77 5.70
CA MET A 223 -15.50 14.11 7.09
C MET A 223 -14.31 13.28 7.60
N THR A 224 -13.86 12.31 6.80
CA THR A 224 -12.52 11.75 6.94
C THR A 224 -11.62 12.17 5.76
N GLY A 225 -12.03 13.09 4.89
CA GLY A 225 -11.40 13.47 3.61
C GLY A 225 -10.27 14.50 3.70
N GLY A 226 -9.26 14.20 4.51
CA GLY A 226 -8.08 15.03 4.74
C GLY A 226 -6.73 14.35 4.47
N GLN A 227 -6.66 13.20 3.79
CA GLN A 227 -5.37 12.67 3.33
C GLN A 227 -5.48 12.18 1.89
N SER A 228 -4.76 12.93 1.05
CA SER A 228 -4.04 12.50 -0.14
C SER A 228 -4.09 10.99 -0.43
N ALA A 229 -4.46 10.65 -1.67
CA ALA A 229 -4.35 9.31 -2.25
C ALA A 229 -2.89 8.86 -2.52
N GLY A 230 -1.94 9.47 -1.83
CA GLY A 230 -0.65 8.90 -1.46
C GLY A 230 -0.55 8.93 0.06
N VAL A 231 -0.45 7.74 0.67
CA VAL A 231 -0.46 7.49 2.12
C VAL A 231 -1.85 7.61 2.74
N ARG A 232 -2.58 6.47 2.83
CA ARG A 232 -3.65 6.36 3.83
C ARG A 232 -3.75 5.00 4.48
N SER A 233 -3.83 5.08 5.81
CA SER A 233 -3.72 4.05 6.82
C SER A 233 -4.49 2.78 6.50
N LEU A 234 -3.76 1.66 6.52
CA LEU A 234 -4.33 0.35 6.83
C LEU A 234 -5.18 0.48 8.09
N HIS A 235 -6.44 0.06 7.97
CA HIS A 235 -7.32 -0.11 9.12
C HIS A 235 -6.61 -1.00 10.14
N THR A 236 -6.58 -0.52 11.37
CA THR A 236 -5.67 -0.94 12.44
C THR A 236 -5.99 -2.28 13.09
N SER A 237 -6.92 -3.05 12.51
CA SER A 237 -7.18 -4.42 12.96
C SER A 237 -6.47 -5.49 12.11
N GLU A 238 -6.02 -5.17 10.89
CA GLU A 238 -5.22 -6.11 10.06
C GLU A 238 -3.73 -6.10 10.42
N ALA A 239 -3.27 -4.99 10.99
CA ALA A 239 -1.91 -4.78 11.46
C ALA A 239 -1.50 -5.77 12.55
N SER A 240 -2.35 -5.88 13.57
CA SER A 240 -2.19 -6.83 14.66
C SER A 240 -2.29 -8.28 14.18
N GLN A 241 -2.96 -8.53 13.05
CA GLN A 241 -3.03 -9.84 12.40
C GLN A 241 -1.87 -10.13 11.41
N ARG A 242 -1.03 -9.15 11.04
CA ARG A 242 0.07 -9.31 10.06
C ARG A 242 1.48 -9.40 10.65
N LEU A 243 1.66 -9.28 11.96
CA LEU A 243 2.88 -9.77 12.60
C LEU A 243 2.87 -11.31 12.56
N HIS A 244 3.21 -11.87 11.39
CA HIS A 244 3.52 -13.29 11.29
C HIS A 244 4.62 -13.59 12.31
N ALA A 245 4.28 -14.37 13.33
CA ALA A 245 5.12 -14.62 14.49
C ALA A 245 6.48 -15.30 14.16
N GLY A 246 6.76 -15.62 12.90
CA GLY A 246 8.05 -16.18 12.46
C GLY A 246 8.86 -15.36 11.45
N ASP A 247 8.42 -14.17 10.99
CA ASP A 247 9.15 -13.46 9.93
C ASP A 247 10.43 -12.78 10.45
N LEU A 248 11.58 -13.38 10.10
CA LEU A 248 12.92 -12.93 10.47
C LEU A 248 13.35 -11.63 9.77
N THR A 249 12.59 -11.15 8.79
CA THR A 249 12.80 -9.84 8.17
C THR A 249 12.65 -8.71 9.19
N TYR A 250 11.79 -8.88 10.20
CA TYR A 250 11.65 -7.89 11.27
C TYR A 250 12.85 -7.90 12.23
N ALA A 251 13.46 -9.05 12.48
CA ALA A 251 14.71 -9.12 13.24
C ALA A 251 15.85 -8.41 12.51
N TYR A 252 15.92 -8.56 11.18
CA TYR A 252 16.82 -7.76 10.33
C TYR A 252 16.57 -6.25 10.48
N LEU A 253 15.31 -5.80 10.49
CA LEU A 253 14.99 -4.38 10.68
C LEU A 253 15.42 -3.86 12.04
N VAL A 254 15.24 -4.65 13.10
CA VAL A 254 15.73 -4.29 14.45
C VAL A 254 17.24 -4.11 14.44
N GLY A 255 18.00 -5.04 13.85
CA GLY A 255 19.46 -4.92 13.75
C GLY A 255 19.92 -3.69 12.96
N LEU A 256 19.23 -3.39 11.86
CA LEU A 256 19.52 -2.20 11.05
C LEU A 256 19.24 -0.89 11.82
N ILE A 257 18.10 -0.81 12.52
CA ILE A 257 17.73 0.34 13.35
C ILE A 257 18.66 0.45 14.57
N GLU A 258 19.13 -0.67 15.10
CA GLU A 258 20.06 -0.67 16.22
C GLU A 258 21.43 -0.10 15.86
N GLY A 259 21.89 -0.26 14.60
CA GLY A 259 23.05 0.46 14.07
C GLY A 259 22.74 1.94 13.81
N ASP A 260 22.08 2.22 12.69
CA ASP A 260 21.91 3.58 12.14
C ASP A 260 20.62 4.31 12.57
N GLY A 261 19.69 3.59 13.20
CA GLY A 261 18.41 4.15 13.64
C GLY A 261 18.44 4.69 15.07
N TYR A 262 17.31 5.29 15.45
CA TYR A 262 17.11 5.89 16.77
C TYR A 262 15.65 5.86 17.23
N PHE A 263 15.46 5.70 18.54
CA PHE A 263 14.23 6.05 19.24
C PHE A 263 14.42 7.38 19.96
N SER A 264 13.45 8.29 19.85
CA SER A 264 13.55 9.59 20.49
C SER A 264 12.20 10.10 20.99
N ILE A 265 12.23 10.74 22.15
CA ILE A 265 11.14 11.55 22.67
C ILE A 265 11.66 12.98 22.73
N THR A 266 11.13 13.87 21.89
CA THR A 266 11.63 15.24 21.73
C THR A 266 10.59 16.26 22.20
N LYS A 267 11.05 17.32 22.86
CA LYS A 267 10.21 18.43 23.31
C LYS A 267 9.73 19.26 22.12
N LYS A 268 8.42 19.48 22.01
CA LYS A 268 7.78 20.36 21.02
C LYS A 268 6.84 21.33 21.73
N GLY A 269 7.39 22.45 22.20
CA GLY A 269 6.67 23.38 23.07
C GLY A 269 6.38 22.74 24.42
N LYS A 270 5.11 22.67 24.82
CA LYS A 270 4.65 21.95 26.03
C LYS A 270 4.50 20.44 25.82
N TYR A 271 4.44 20.00 24.56
CA TYR A 271 4.14 18.61 24.18
C TYR A 271 5.38 17.80 23.83
N LEU A 272 5.19 16.50 23.65
CA LEU A 272 6.20 15.55 23.22
C LEU A 272 5.96 15.05 21.79
N THR A 273 7.05 14.82 21.05
CA THR A 273 7.04 14.06 19.79
C THR A 273 7.79 12.77 19.99
N TYR A 274 7.09 11.65 19.80
CA TYR A 274 7.67 10.31 19.76
C TYR A 274 8.08 10.03 18.33
N GLU A 275 9.33 9.62 18.11
CA GLU A 275 9.86 9.33 16.79
C GLU A 275 10.78 8.11 16.83
N LEU A 276 10.45 7.12 16.01
CA LEU A 276 11.42 6.15 15.49
C LEU A 276 11.91 6.68 14.14
N GLY A 277 13.22 6.77 13.96
CA GLY A 277 13.81 7.24 12.72
C GLY A 277 15.08 6.49 12.33
N ILE A 278 15.39 6.57 11.05
CA ILE A 278 16.68 6.18 10.47
C ILE A 278 17.03 7.20 9.39
N GLU A 279 18.25 7.73 9.40
CA GLU A 279 18.74 8.74 8.45
C GLU A 279 20.04 8.23 7.82
N LEU A 280 20.01 7.99 6.51
CA LEU A 280 21.09 7.38 5.73
C LEU A 280 21.55 8.30 4.61
N SER A 281 22.71 8.01 4.02
CA SER A 281 23.17 8.67 2.80
C SER A 281 22.21 8.41 1.64
N ILE A 282 22.13 9.34 0.67
CA ILE A 282 21.31 9.18 -0.54
C ILE A 282 21.59 7.88 -1.32
N LYS A 283 22.80 7.31 -1.19
CA LYS A 283 23.15 6.01 -1.78
C LYS A 283 22.23 4.87 -1.34
N ASP A 284 21.61 5.00 -0.16
CA ASP A 284 20.70 4.03 0.45
C ASP A 284 19.22 4.42 0.32
N VAL A 285 18.87 5.32 -0.61
CA VAL A 285 17.46 5.69 -0.86
C VAL A 285 16.57 4.47 -1.13
N GLN A 286 17.06 3.49 -1.88
CA GLN A 286 16.33 2.26 -2.16
C GLN A 286 16.11 1.42 -0.90
N LEU A 287 17.08 1.40 0.03
CA LEU A 287 16.94 0.71 1.30
C LEU A 287 15.82 1.34 2.14
N ILE A 288 15.78 2.67 2.23
CA ILE A 288 14.70 3.40 2.92
C ILE A 288 13.31 3.06 2.36
N TYR A 289 13.15 3.03 1.04
CA TYR A 289 11.87 2.65 0.43
C TYR A 289 11.51 1.18 0.65
N LYS A 290 12.49 0.27 0.66
CA LYS A 290 12.26 -1.14 1.03
C LYS A 290 11.80 -1.27 2.49
N ILE A 291 12.46 -0.60 3.43
CA ILE A 291 12.06 -0.59 4.85
C ILE A 291 10.64 -0.08 4.99
N LYS A 292 10.31 1.04 4.35
CA LYS A 292 8.95 1.59 4.35
C LYS A 292 7.94 0.61 3.76
N SER A 293 8.31 -0.11 2.70
CA SER A 293 7.44 -1.13 2.09
C SER A 293 7.21 -2.32 3.01
N ILE A 294 8.22 -2.77 3.76
CA ILE A 294 8.12 -3.88 4.71
C ILE A 294 7.25 -3.48 5.91
N LEU A 295 7.48 -2.29 6.48
CA LEU A 295 6.73 -1.80 7.63
C LEU A 295 5.31 -1.33 7.26
N GLY A 296 5.09 -0.91 6.02
CA GLY A 296 3.82 -0.33 5.54
C GLY A 296 3.51 1.07 6.11
N ILE A 297 4.39 1.62 6.95
CA ILE A 297 4.21 2.89 7.67
C ILE A 297 5.46 3.77 7.55
N GLY A 298 5.30 5.06 7.91
CA GLY A 298 6.39 6.02 7.98
C GLY A 298 6.46 7.01 6.82
N THR A 299 7.17 8.10 7.07
CA THR A 299 7.34 9.23 6.15
C THR A 299 8.79 9.30 5.69
N VAL A 300 9.00 9.37 4.36
CA VAL A 300 10.32 9.55 3.77
C VAL A 300 10.54 11.04 3.52
N SER A 301 11.71 11.55 3.89
CA SER A 301 12.10 12.92 3.59
C SER A 301 13.57 12.99 3.19
N PHE A 302 13.88 13.97 2.36
CA PHE A 302 15.23 14.27 1.91
C PHE A 302 15.74 15.52 2.61
N ARG A 303 17.02 15.53 2.94
CA ARG A 303 17.70 16.68 3.54
C ARG A 303 19.05 16.84 2.87
N GLU A 304 19.39 18.06 2.52
CA GLU A 304 20.73 18.42 2.05
C GLU A 304 21.41 19.27 3.12
N ARG A 305 22.64 18.91 3.47
CA ARG A 305 23.50 19.69 4.39
C ARG A 305 24.94 19.67 3.87
N ASN A 306 25.51 20.84 3.66
CA ASN A 306 26.92 21.00 3.23
C ASN A 306 27.27 20.18 1.97
N GLY A 307 26.35 20.10 1.00
CA GLY A 307 26.52 19.32 -0.24
C GLY A 307 26.40 17.80 -0.07
N LEU A 308 26.08 17.32 1.15
CA LEU A 308 25.74 15.93 1.40
C LEU A 308 24.22 15.77 1.45
N GLU A 309 23.71 14.92 0.56
CA GLU A 309 22.30 14.52 0.53
C GLU A 309 22.06 13.30 1.41
N MET A 310 21.07 13.42 2.30
CA MET A 310 20.62 12.39 3.23
C MET A 310 19.14 12.10 3.00
N VAL A 311 18.75 10.87 3.26
CA VAL A 311 17.38 10.38 3.19
C VAL A 311 17.01 9.78 4.54
N SER A 312 15.83 10.13 5.05
CA SER A 312 15.37 9.64 6.35
C SER A 312 13.99 9.02 6.25
N LEU A 313 13.77 7.89 6.94
CA LEU A 313 12.45 7.36 7.25
C LEU A 313 12.10 7.71 8.70
N ARG A 314 10.94 8.34 8.91
CA ARG A 314 10.47 8.74 10.25
C ARG A 314 9.06 8.27 10.52
N ILE A 315 8.84 7.66 11.67
CA ILE A 315 7.56 7.16 12.17
C ILE A 315 7.24 7.91 13.46
N ARG A 316 6.20 8.75 13.39
CA ARG A 316 5.78 9.64 14.51
C ARG A 316 4.34 9.45 14.97
N ASP A 317 3.55 8.74 14.18
CA ASP A 317 2.16 8.48 14.51
C ASP A 317 2.12 7.52 15.71
N LYS A 318 1.54 8.00 16.84
CA LYS A 318 1.50 7.23 18.10
C LYS A 318 0.80 5.88 17.92
N LYS A 319 -0.23 5.81 17.08
CA LYS A 319 -0.98 4.59 16.83
C LYS A 319 -0.13 3.59 16.05
N HIS A 320 0.53 4.04 14.98
CA HIS A 320 1.48 3.20 14.24
C HIS A 320 2.65 2.71 15.12
N LEU A 321 3.16 3.58 16.00
CA LEU A 321 4.20 3.19 16.94
C LEU A 321 3.71 2.09 17.89
N LYS A 322 2.53 2.26 18.52
CA LYS A 322 1.96 1.29 19.46
C LYS A 322 1.57 -0.04 18.82
N GLU A 323 0.93 -0.01 17.65
CA GLU A 323 0.31 -1.20 17.06
C GLU A 323 1.27 -2.01 16.17
N PHE A 324 2.35 -1.40 15.68
CA PHE A 324 3.29 -2.06 14.75
C PHE A 324 4.71 -2.08 15.26
N ILE A 325 5.24 -0.93 15.71
CA ILE A 325 6.66 -0.83 16.10
C ILE A 325 6.91 -1.52 17.43
N LEU A 326 6.13 -1.23 18.48
CA LEU A 326 6.35 -1.86 19.78
C LEU A 326 6.28 -3.40 19.69
N PRO A 327 5.28 -4.04 19.04
CA PRO A 327 5.25 -5.49 18.91
C PRO A 327 6.46 -6.10 18.19
N ILE A 328 7.06 -5.40 17.21
CA ILE A 328 8.28 -5.86 16.52
C ILE A 328 9.46 -5.90 17.50
N PHE A 329 9.68 -4.81 18.23
CA PHE A 329 10.82 -4.67 19.14
C PHE A 329 10.64 -5.41 20.47
N ASP A 330 9.40 -5.67 20.90
CA ASP A 330 9.11 -6.56 22.03
C ASP A 330 9.39 -8.03 21.66
N LYS A 331 9.10 -8.41 20.41
CA LYS A 331 9.34 -9.77 19.91
C LYS A 331 10.80 -10.03 19.57
N TYR A 332 11.48 -9.03 19.00
CA TYR A 332 12.90 -9.08 18.67
C TYR A 332 13.61 -7.93 19.39
N PRO A 333 13.96 -8.10 20.68
CA PRO A 333 14.70 -7.09 21.44
C PRO A 333 16.05 -6.72 20.81
N MET A 334 16.49 -5.48 21.02
CA MET A 334 17.85 -5.05 20.69
C MET A 334 18.85 -5.65 21.68
N PHE A 335 20.09 -5.89 21.23
CA PHE A 335 21.09 -6.58 22.05
C PHE A 335 22.00 -5.64 22.85
N SER A 336 22.26 -4.44 22.33
CA SER A 336 23.07 -3.40 22.97
C SER A 336 22.27 -2.55 23.97
N ASN A 337 22.97 -1.65 24.66
CA ASN A 337 22.36 -0.70 25.59
C ASN A 337 21.38 0.27 24.91
N LYS A 338 21.32 0.34 23.58
CA LYS A 338 20.25 1.06 22.85
C LYS A 338 18.86 0.44 23.15
N GLN A 339 18.80 -0.78 23.67
CA GLN A 339 17.58 -1.38 24.24
C GLN A 339 16.97 -0.52 25.36
N TYR A 340 17.78 0.15 26.20
CA TYR A 340 17.23 1.06 27.22
C TYR A 340 16.51 2.27 26.61
N ASP A 341 16.95 2.75 25.44
CA ASP A 341 16.25 3.85 24.75
C ASP A 341 14.86 3.39 24.32
N TYR A 342 14.77 2.17 23.80
CA TYR A 342 13.49 1.54 23.42
C TYR A 342 12.59 1.32 24.63
N LEU A 343 13.09 0.77 25.73
CA LEU A 343 12.29 0.54 26.94
C LEU A 343 11.70 1.85 27.46
N ARG A 344 12.53 2.90 27.59
CA ARG A 344 12.08 4.24 27.98
C ARG A 344 11.05 4.80 26.99
N PHE A 345 11.27 4.62 25.70
CA PHE A 345 10.35 5.06 24.65
C PHE A 345 9.00 4.36 24.73
N ARG A 346 9.02 3.03 24.87
CA ARG A 346 7.85 2.16 24.99
C ARG A 346 7.03 2.51 26.22
N ASP A 347 7.67 2.56 27.39
CA ASP A 347 6.97 2.77 28.65
C ASP A 347 6.31 4.17 28.67
N ALA A 348 7.04 5.21 28.25
CA ALA A 348 6.47 6.55 28.14
C ALA A 348 5.33 6.65 27.10
N LEU A 349 5.40 5.88 26.01
CA LEU A 349 4.36 5.87 24.98
C LEU A 349 3.11 5.12 25.44
N LEU A 350 3.27 3.99 26.13
CA LEU A 350 2.17 3.17 26.66
C LEU A 350 1.48 3.84 27.85
N SER A 351 2.22 4.56 28.69
CA SER A 351 1.65 5.41 29.75
C SER A 351 1.01 6.70 29.25
N ASP A 352 0.93 6.90 27.93
CA ASP A 352 0.31 8.05 27.28
C ASP A 352 0.83 9.41 27.79
N ILE A 353 2.13 9.49 28.08
CA ILE A 353 2.76 10.76 28.45
C ILE A 353 2.69 11.72 27.24
N ILE A 354 2.16 12.92 27.48
CA ILE A 354 1.91 13.92 26.44
C ILE A 354 2.71 15.20 26.71
N TYR A 355 2.84 15.60 27.98
CA TYR A 355 3.51 16.83 28.38
C TYR A 355 4.98 16.57 28.74
N TYR A 356 5.82 17.56 28.43
CA TYR A 356 7.25 17.44 28.72
C TYR A 356 7.57 17.45 30.23
N GLU A 357 6.75 18.13 31.03
CA GLU A 357 6.92 18.22 32.48
C GLU A 357 6.73 16.85 33.17
N ASP A 358 5.92 15.98 32.57
CA ASP A 358 5.64 14.63 33.06
C ASP A 358 6.69 13.60 32.60
N LEU A 359 7.61 13.98 31.70
CA LEU A 359 8.59 13.05 31.14
C LEU A 359 9.79 12.89 32.08
N PRO A 360 10.07 11.67 32.60
CA PRO A 360 11.21 11.45 33.46
C PRO A 360 12.53 11.75 32.75
N LYS A 361 13.49 12.29 33.54
CA LYS A 361 14.88 12.44 33.10
C LYS A 361 15.44 11.07 32.73
N TYR A 362 16.21 11.04 31.66
CA TYR A 362 16.78 9.81 31.12
C TYR A 362 18.18 10.05 30.60
N ASN A 363 19.10 9.22 31.07
CA ASN A 363 20.38 8.97 30.43
C ASN A 363 20.45 7.48 30.17
N ARG A 364 21.01 7.08 29.03
CA ARG A 364 21.17 5.66 28.71
C ARG A 364 22.01 5.00 29.80
N ASN A 365 21.51 3.89 30.33
CA ASN A 365 22.24 3.13 31.32
C ASN A 365 23.43 2.41 30.65
N ASN A 366 24.56 2.35 31.36
CA ASN A 366 25.75 1.63 30.93
C ASN A 366 25.78 0.19 31.44
N ASP A 367 24.84 -0.19 32.30
CA ASP A 367 24.69 -1.56 32.79
C ASP A 367 24.53 -2.55 31.65
N ILE A 368 25.12 -3.71 31.83
CA ILE A 368 25.13 -4.79 30.86
C ILE A 368 23.76 -5.47 30.87
N ILE A 369 23.04 -5.38 29.75
CA ILE A 369 21.70 -5.98 29.63
C ILE A 369 21.70 -7.45 29.19
N ASN A 370 22.72 -7.86 28.44
CA ASN A 370 22.83 -9.20 27.86
C ASN A 370 24.22 -9.80 28.11
N SER A 371 24.31 -11.13 28.17
CA SER A 371 25.59 -11.84 28.18
C SER A 371 25.95 -12.28 26.75
N ILE A 372 27.22 -12.62 26.52
CA ILE A 372 27.68 -13.16 25.22
C ILE A 372 26.85 -14.40 24.83
N GLU A 373 26.54 -15.25 25.79
CA GLU A 373 25.80 -16.50 25.57
C GLU A 373 24.33 -16.25 25.26
N SER A 374 23.68 -15.29 25.94
CA SER A 374 22.28 -14.97 25.65
C SER A 374 22.11 -14.40 24.24
N ILE A 375 23.06 -13.59 23.76
CA ILE A 375 23.07 -13.04 22.39
C ILE A 375 23.25 -14.16 21.37
N VAL A 376 24.30 -14.97 21.52
CA VAL A 376 24.65 -16.04 20.56
C VAL A 376 23.54 -17.09 20.45
N ASN A 377 22.86 -17.40 21.56
CA ASN A 377 21.81 -18.42 21.60
C ASN A 377 20.44 -17.88 21.17
N ALA A 378 20.28 -16.57 20.93
CA ALA A 378 19.01 -16.03 20.49
C ALA A 378 18.66 -16.52 19.07
N SER A 379 17.47 -17.11 18.91
CA SER A 379 17.05 -17.76 17.66
C SER A 379 17.02 -16.83 16.44
N TYR A 380 16.83 -15.54 16.65
CA TYR A 380 16.78 -14.51 15.61
C TYR A 380 18.11 -13.77 15.42
N PHE A 381 19.15 -14.07 16.22
CA PHE A 381 20.46 -13.43 16.14
C PHE A 381 21.07 -13.44 14.72
N PRO A 382 20.98 -14.53 13.93
CA PRO A 382 21.53 -14.53 12.58
C PRO A 382 20.84 -13.51 11.65
N ALA A 383 19.53 -13.34 11.79
CA ALA A 383 18.77 -12.39 10.99
C ALA A 383 19.04 -10.95 11.42
N TRP A 384 19.07 -10.71 12.74
CA TRP A 384 19.46 -9.44 13.34
C TRP A 384 20.87 -9.02 12.91
N LEU A 385 21.84 -9.95 12.92
CA LEU A 385 23.23 -9.67 12.58
C LEU A 385 23.39 -9.25 11.12
N VAL A 386 22.59 -9.78 10.19
CA VAL A 386 22.59 -9.29 8.79
C VAL A 386 22.13 -7.83 8.72
N GLY A 387 21.10 -7.46 9.48
CA GLY A 387 20.64 -6.06 9.58
C GLY A 387 21.68 -5.15 10.20
N PHE A 388 22.33 -5.61 11.26
CA PHE A 388 23.40 -4.87 11.92
C PHE A 388 24.64 -4.71 11.02
N ILE A 389 24.98 -5.72 10.20
CA ILE A 389 26.03 -5.62 9.18
C ILE A 389 25.66 -4.63 8.07
N GLU A 390 24.38 -4.51 7.69
CA GLU A 390 23.94 -3.51 6.71
C GLU A 390 24.26 -2.09 7.17
N ALA A 391 24.11 -1.80 8.47
CA ALA A 391 24.49 -0.52 9.08
C ALA A 391 26.01 -0.41 9.33
N GLU A 392 26.54 -1.22 10.26
CA GLU A 392 27.87 -1.01 10.87
C GLU A 392 28.98 -1.84 10.24
N GLY A 393 28.63 -2.85 9.44
CA GLY A 393 29.61 -3.72 8.79
C GLY A 393 30.33 -3.01 7.65
N CYS A 394 31.58 -3.35 7.36
CA CYS A 394 32.33 -2.81 6.24
C CYS A 394 33.09 -3.92 5.51
N PHE A 395 32.94 -3.96 4.18
CA PHE A 395 33.71 -4.82 3.29
C PHE A 395 34.68 -3.97 2.50
N SER A 396 35.98 -4.19 2.67
CA SER A 396 36.99 -3.38 2.03
C SER A 396 38.07 -4.22 1.37
N SER A 397 38.66 -3.67 0.31
CA SER A 397 39.89 -4.15 -0.28
C SER A 397 40.84 -2.99 -0.47
N TYR A 398 42.11 -3.20 -0.15
CA TYR A 398 43.12 -2.15 -0.21
C TYR A 398 44.50 -2.75 -0.41
N LYS A 399 45.44 -1.95 -0.92
CA LYS A 399 46.85 -2.33 -1.01
C LYS A 399 47.49 -2.27 0.36
N LEU A 400 48.29 -3.27 0.72
CA LEU A 400 48.98 -3.28 2.02
C LEU A 400 50.00 -2.13 2.11
N ASN A 401 50.79 -1.94 1.06
CA ASN A 401 51.75 -0.85 0.91
C ASN A 401 51.47 -0.13 -0.41
N LYS A 402 51.77 1.18 -0.50
CA LYS A 402 51.56 1.95 -1.73
C LYS A 402 52.34 1.39 -2.93
N ASP A 403 53.55 0.88 -2.67
CA ASP A 403 54.50 0.45 -3.71
C ASP A 403 54.33 -1.02 -4.15
N ASN A 404 53.54 -1.80 -3.41
CA ASN A 404 53.28 -3.21 -3.73
C ASN A 404 51.83 -3.39 -4.19
N ASN A 405 51.64 -4.18 -5.26
CA ASN A 405 50.31 -4.55 -5.75
C ASN A 405 49.62 -5.63 -4.91
N TYR A 406 50.19 -6.00 -3.76
CA TYR A 406 49.58 -6.93 -2.83
C TYR A 406 48.29 -6.35 -2.20
N LEU A 407 47.15 -6.93 -2.58
CA LEU A 407 45.83 -6.56 -2.09
C LEU A 407 45.44 -7.40 -0.86
N VAL A 408 44.82 -6.74 0.11
CA VAL A 408 44.23 -7.36 1.30
C VAL A 408 42.75 -7.03 1.31
N CYS A 409 41.93 -8.04 1.63
CA CYS A 409 40.51 -7.87 1.87
C CYS A 409 40.25 -7.92 3.38
N SER A 410 39.44 -6.99 3.89
CA SER A 410 38.99 -6.99 5.27
C SER A 410 37.47 -6.98 5.39
N PHE A 411 37.00 -7.58 6.48
CA PHE A 411 35.69 -7.30 7.05
C PHE A 411 35.89 -6.63 8.40
N ASP A 412 35.17 -5.53 8.62
CA ASP A 412 35.25 -4.72 9.82
C ASP A 412 33.84 -4.49 10.37
N ILE A 413 33.68 -4.48 11.69
CA ILE A 413 32.45 -4.05 12.35
C ILE A 413 32.80 -3.35 13.66
N ALA A 414 32.06 -2.29 14.00
CA ALA A 414 32.34 -1.48 15.17
C ALA A 414 31.05 -1.03 15.85
N GLN A 415 31.10 -0.82 17.16
CA GLN A 415 30.02 -0.20 17.89
C GLN A 415 30.54 0.47 19.16
N LYS A 416 30.01 1.67 19.46
CA LYS A 416 30.37 2.41 20.67
C LYS A 416 29.70 1.81 21.91
N ASP A 417 30.43 1.71 23.01
CA ASP A 417 29.93 1.25 24.31
C ASP A 417 29.25 -0.14 24.23
N ALA A 418 29.75 -1.03 23.37
CA ALA A 418 29.08 -2.30 23.03
C ALA A 418 30.05 -3.50 22.97
N ASP A 419 30.98 -3.57 23.92
CA ASP A 419 32.04 -4.59 23.95
C ASP A 419 31.50 -6.02 23.96
N ILE A 420 30.43 -6.27 24.72
CA ILE A 420 29.79 -7.59 24.80
C ILE A 420 29.15 -7.99 23.48
N LEU A 421 28.52 -7.04 22.78
CA LEU A 421 27.90 -7.30 21.49
C LEU A 421 28.97 -7.65 20.43
N ILE A 422 30.05 -6.86 20.36
CA ILE A 422 31.15 -7.13 19.44
C ILE A 422 31.85 -8.45 19.80
N SER A 423 31.98 -8.78 21.09
CA SER A 423 32.50 -10.05 21.57
C SER A 423 31.59 -11.24 21.22
N ALA A 424 30.27 -11.06 21.25
CA ALA A 424 29.31 -12.07 20.81
C ALA A 424 29.42 -12.33 19.31
N ILE A 425 29.56 -11.28 18.48
CA ILE A 425 29.78 -11.42 17.03
C ILE A 425 31.12 -12.12 16.76
N HIS A 426 32.18 -11.74 17.48
CA HIS A 426 33.49 -12.38 17.41
C HIS A 426 33.42 -13.88 17.71
N LYS A 427 32.72 -14.27 18.79
CA LYS A 427 32.50 -15.68 19.16
C LYS A 427 31.66 -16.42 18.12
N TYR A 428 30.54 -15.83 17.69
CA TYR A 428 29.60 -16.44 16.75
C TYR A 428 30.23 -16.75 15.39
N LEU A 429 30.98 -15.79 14.83
CA LEU A 429 31.66 -15.95 13.55
C LEU A 429 33.01 -16.70 13.65
N SER A 430 33.34 -17.21 14.85
CA SER A 430 34.56 -17.97 15.13
C SER A 430 35.83 -17.20 14.71
N PHE A 431 35.91 -15.93 15.09
CA PHE A 431 37.11 -15.13 14.88
C PHE A 431 38.14 -15.40 15.98
N THR A 432 39.40 -15.10 15.67
CA THR A 432 40.55 -15.29 16.59
C THR A 432 41.36 -14.01 16.77
N VAL A 433 40.96 -12.92 16.12
CA VAL A 433 41.65 -11.64 16.19
C VAL A 433 41.25 -10.91 17.48
N SER A 434 42.16 -10.16 18.08
CA SER A 434 41.79 -9.32 19.22
C SER A 434 40.79 -8.24 18.81
N ILE A 435 39.84 -7.96 19.70
CA ILE A 435 38.93 -6.81 19.57
C ILE A 435 39.72 -5.58 20.02
N TYR A 436 39.71 -4.54 19.20
CA TYR A 436 40.40 -3.29 19.50
C TYR A 436 39.42 -2.29 20.12
N LEU A 437 39.74 -1.80 21.32
CA LEU A 437 39.00 -0.71 21.96
C LEU A 437 39.73 0.62 21.70
N ASP A 438 39.05 1.58 21.08
CA ASP A 438 39.63 2.89 20.82
C ASP A 438 39.46 3.88 21.99
N LYS A 439 40.10 5.05 21.87
CA LYS A 439 40.07 6.11 22.90
C LYS A 439 38.66 6.67 23.17
N THR A 440 37.70 6.42 22.30
CA THR A 440 36.30 6.88 22.42
C THR A 440 35.38 5.79 22.96
N ASN A 441 35.95 4.70 23.47
CA ASN A 441 35.23 3.51 23.94
C ASN A 441 34.43 2.81 22.82
N CYS A 442 34.95 2.83 21.60
CA CYS A 442 34.38 2.10 20.47
C CYS A 442 35.13 0.77 20.27
N SER A 443 34.42 -0.34 20.45
CA SER A 443 34.94 -1.69 20.20
C SER A 443 34.90 -1.96 18.70
N LYS A 444 36.05 -2.28 18.13
CA LYS A 444 36.26 -2.51 16.69
C LYS A 444 36.80 -3.91 16.47
N LEU A 445 36.15 -4.64 15.58
CA LEU A 445 36.53 -5.97 15.16
C LEU A 445 36.92 -5.93 13.69
N LYS A 446 38.19 -6.24 13.39
CA LYS A 446 38.75 -6.23 12.04
C LYS A 446 39.38 -7.58 11.71
N VAL A 447 38.91 -8.23 10.65
CA VAL A 447 39.46 -9.51 10.17
C VAL A 447 39.95 -9.41 8.73
N THR A 448 41.12 -9.99 8.47
CA THR A 448 41.74 -10.08 7.13
C THR A 448 42.20 -11.49 6.76
N GLY A 449 42.26 -12.39 7.74
CA GLY A 449 42.71 -13.78 7.57
C GLY A 449 41.75 -14.59 6.70
N VAL A 450 42.29 -15.49 5.89
CA VAL A 450 41.52 -16.29 4.91
C VAL A 450 40.36 -17.05 5.58
N ARG A 451 40.61 -17.71 6.71
CA ARG A 451 39.58 -18.43 7.48
C ARG A 451 38.46 -17.51 7.99
N SER A 452 38.82 -16.34 8.51
CA SER A 452 37.83 -15.36 9.00
C SER A 452 36.98 -14.81 7.86
N ILE A 453 37.60 -14.50 6.71
CA ILE A 453 36.89 -14.07 5.50
C ILE A 453 35.94 -15.17 5.00
N GLU A 454 36.39 -16.44 4.99
CA GLU A 454 35.53 -17.58 4.65
C GLU A 454 34.32 -17.69 5.59
N ASN A 455 34.52 -17.53 6.90
CA ASN A 455 33.44 -17.57 7.88
C ASN A 455 32.39 -16.48 7.64
N VAL A 456 32.82 -15.25 7.30
CA VAL A 456 31.90 -14.15 6.95
C VAL A 456 31.07 -14.49 5.72
N ILE A 457 31.71 -15.05 4.68
CA ILE A 457 31.02 -15.46 3.46
C ILE A 457 30.02 -16.58 3.74
N LYS A 458 30.43 -17.62 4.48
CA LYS A 458 29.55 -18.73 4.88
C LYS A 458 28.36 -18.24 5.67
N PHE A 459 28.57 -17.34 6.63
CA PHE A 459 27.50 -16.74 7.41
C PHE A 459 26.49 -16.03 6.51
N LEU A 460 26.93 -15.06 5.69
CA LEU A 460 26.01 -14.28 4.84
C LEU A 460 25.31 -15.15 3.79
N GLN A 461 25.98 -16.18 3.28
CA GLN A 461 25.38 -17.11 2.32
C GLN A 461 24.26 -17.94 2.95
N ASN A 462 24.44 -18.38 4.19
CA ASN A 462 23.50 -19.28 4.89
C ASN A 462 22.50 -18.53 5.79
N ALA A 463 22.67 -17.23 6.00
CA ALA A 463 21.77 -16.44 6.80
C ALA A 463 20.34 -16.44 6.21
N PRO A 464 19.30 -16.44 7.08
CA PRO A 464 17.90 -16.56 6.68
C PRO A 464 17.36 -15.35 5.91
N VAL A 465 18.08 -14.23 5.95
CA VAL A 465 17.78 -12.96 5.28
C VAL A 465 19.03 -12.44 4.60
N LYS A 466 18.86 -11.52 3.64
CA LYS A 466 19.96 -10.97 2.82
C LYS A 466 20.09 -9.47 3.02
N LEU A 467 21.29 -8.96 2.75
CA LEU A 467 21.55 -7.52 2.63
C LEU A 467 20.63 -6.92 1.54
N LEU A 468 20.09 -5.72 1.78
CA LEU A 468 19.07 -5.11 0.94
C LEU A 468 19.49 -3.80 0.27
N GLY A 469 20.47 -3.10 0.84
CA GLY A 469 20.86 -1.74 0.46
C GLY A 469 22.21 -1.66 -0.25
N HIS A 470 22.92 -0.54 -0.04
CA HIS A 470 24.25 -0.31 -0.60
C HIS A 470 25.27 -1.32 -0.05
N LYS A 471 25.07 -1.87 1.17
CA LYS A 471 25.94 -2.91 1.72
C LYS A 471 25.94 -4.16 0.86
N LYS A 472 24.80 -4.54 0.27
CA LYS A 472 24.72 -5.64 -0.69
C LYS A 472 25.67 -5.41 -1.87
N LEU A 473 25.66 -4.20 -2.45
CA LEU A 473 26.54 -3.86 -3.57
C LEU A 473 28.01 -3.88 -3.14
N GLN A 474 28.34 -3.33 -1.98
CA GLN A 474 29.69 -3.35 -1.40
C GLN A 474 30.19 -4.79 -1.25
N TYR A 475 29.35 -5.68 -0.70
CA TYR A 475 29.65 -7.10 -0.54
C TYR A 475 29.85 -7.82 -1.87
N LEU A 476 28.99 -7.59 -2.87
CA LEU A 476 29.12 -8.20 -4.20
C LEU A 476 30.41 -7.78 -4.92
N LEU A 477 30.78 -6.50 -4.83
CA LEU A 477 32.04 -5.98 -5.38
C LEU A 477 33.25 -6.59 -4.65
N TRP A 478 33.14 -6.74 -3.33
CA TRP A 478 34.16 -7.38 -2.51
C TRP A 478 34.36 -8.87 -2.87
N LEU A 479 33.27 -9.63 -3.08
CA LEU A 479 33.34 -11.00 -3.60
C LEU A 479 34.01 -11.06 -4.98
N LYS A 480 33.71 -10.11 -5.87
CA LYS A 480 34.35 -10.03 -7.20
C LYS A 480 35.86 -9.84 -7.08
N GLN A 481 36.32 -8.99 -6.16
CA GLN A 481 37.75 -8.76 -5.91
C GLN A 481 38.43 -9.96 -5.25
N LEU A 482 37.78 -10.62 -4.29
CA LEU A 482 38.30 -11.83 -3.66
C LEU A 482 38.62 -12.93 -4.68
N ARG A 483 37.82 -13.06 -5.76
CA ARG A 483 38.08 -14.03 -6.84
C ARG A 483 39.34 -13.74 -7.65
N GLN A 484 39.87 -12.51 -7.58
CA GLN A 484 41.07 -12.09 -8.31
C GLN A 484 42.35 -12.20 -7.47
N ILE A 485 42.25 -12.54 -6.18
CA ILE A 485 43.38 -12.56 -5.26
C ILE A 485 43.68 -14.03 -4.89
N PRO A 486 44.79 -14.63 -5.40
CA PRO A 486 45.13 -16.06 -5.20
C PRO A 486 45.04 -16.53 -3.74
N ARG A 487 45.50 -15.71 -2.80
CA ARG A 487 45.43 -15.98 -1.36
C ARG A 487 44.04 -16.38 -0.86
N TYR A 488 42.98 -15.81 -1.45
CA TYR A 488 41.59 -16.09 -1.09
C TYR A 488 40.93 -17.03 -2.10
N SER A 489 41.09 -16.80 -3.40
CA SER A 489 40.44 -17.60 -4.46
C SER A 489 40.81 -19.08 -4.42
N ASP A 490 42.05 -19.40 -4.05
CA ASP A 490 42.56 -20.77 -4.09
C ASP A 490 42.09 -21.59 -2.88
N LYS A 491 41.61 -20.92 -1.82
CA LYS A 491 41.25 -21.54 -0.53
C LYS A 491 39.76 -21.44 -0.20
N ILE A 492 39.06 -20.46 -0.78
CA ILE A 492 37.65 -20.19 -0.49
C ILE A 492 36.82 -20.48 -1.73
N LYS A 493 35.78 -21.30 -1.58
CA LYS A 493 34.74 -21.44 -2.62
C LYS A 493 33.83 -20.21 -2.61
N ILE A 494 34.23 -19.17 -3.32
CA ILE A 494 33.51 -17.88 -3.36
C ILE A 494 32.21 -18.06 -4.17
N PRO A 495 31.02 -17.81 -3.59
CA PRO A 495 29.74 -18.01 -4.28
C PRO A 495 29.59 -17.04 -5.45
N SER A 496 28.98 -17.49 -6.55
CA SER A 496 28.64 -16.66 -7.72
C SER A 496 27.31 -15.91 -7.55
N ASN A 497 26.38 -16.47 -6.77
CA ASN A 497 25.02 -15.94 -6.56
C ASN A 497 24.79 -15.63 -5.07
N TYR A 498 24.26 -14.42 -4.79
CA TYR A 498 23.95 -13.91 -3.45
C TYR A 498 22.59 -13.22 -3.33
#